data_AF-A0ABC9WAT8-F1
#
_entry.id   AF-A0ABC9WAT8-F1
#
_cell.length_a   1.000
_cell.length_b   1.000
_cell.length_c   1.000
_cell.angle_alpha   90.00
_cell.angle_beta   90.00
_cell.angle_gamma   90.00
#
_symmetry.space_group_name_H-M   'P 1'
#
loop_
_entity.id
_entity.type
_entity.pdbx_description
1 polymer ?
#
loop_
_entity_poly.entity_id
_entity_poly.type
_entity_poly.pdbx_seq_one_letter_code
_entity_poly.pdbx_strand_id
1 'polypeptide(L)'
;MGLLLNEVGALVMEDTEKAELLNALFAPVFIATAGPQESQTLEVGEKVLRKEDLPLVEEDQIREHLGKFDIHKSMGPDEMRPRVLSERADVIVMPLSNISGEVPEDWRKANVTLVFKKSKKEDPGNYRPVSLTSVPGKVIEQLVLGIMSKHAEEKKVIGGSQHGFTKRKSCLINLKTFMPS
;
A
#
# COMPACT_ATOMS: atom_id res chain seq x y z
N MET A 1 21.82 5.37 -7.26
CA MET A 1 22.10 5.25 -5.80
C MET A 1 23.56 5.59 -5.56
N GLY A 2 23.92 6.13 -4.38
CA GLY A 2 25.32 6.38 -4.03
C GLY A 2 26.08 5.09 -3.69
N LEU A 3 27.29 5.23 -3.15
CA LEU A 3 28.05 4.11 -2.57
C LEU A 3 27.40 3.70 -1.25
N LEU A 4 27.40 2.40 -0.93
CA LEU A 4 26.92 1.86 0.34
C LEU A 4 28.05 1.15 1.08
N LEU A 5 28.01 1.12 2.40
CA LEU A 5 28.93 0.35 3.24
C LEU A 5 28.29 -0.99 3.60
N ASN A 6 29.03 -2.07 3.40
CA ASN A 6 28.66 -3.39 3.91
C ASN A 6 29.02 -3.54 5.40
N GLU A 7 28.71 -4.70 5.97
CA GLU A 7 28.96 -5.02 7.39
C GLU A 7 30.45 -4.97 7.78
N VAL A 8 31.34 -5.14 6.80
CA VAL A 8 32.81 -5.12 6.99
C VAL A 8 33.38 -3.70 6.78
N GLY A 9 32.53 -2.71 6.48
CA GLY A 9 32.93 -1.33 6.23
C GLY A 9 33.56 -1.09 4.85
N ALA A 10 33.39 -2.02 3.90
CA ALA A 10 33.81 -1.84 2.52
C ALA A 10 32.72 -1.18 1.67
N LEU A 11 33.15 -0.36 0.70
CA LEU A 11 32.24 0.35 -0.21
C LEU A 11 31.76 -0.59 -1.32
N VAL A 12 30.45 -0.74 -1.40
CA VAL A 12 29.73 -1.49 -2.43
C VAL A 12 29.35 -0.54 -3.55
N MET A 13 29.80 -0.86 -4.77
CA MET A 13 29.62 -0.03 -5.96
C MET A 13 28.68 -0.64 -6.99
N GLU A 14 28.61 -1.97 -7.05
CA GLU A 14 27.77 -2.68 -8.00
C GLU A 14 26.29 -2.64 -7.58
N ASP A 15 25.39 -2.45 -8.54
CA ASP A 15 23.97 -2.31 -8.24
C ASP A 15 23.33 -3.63 -7.77
N THR A 16 23.82 -4.78 -8.25
CA THR A 16 23.43 -6.11 -7.78
C THR A 16 23.77 -6.30 -6.30
N GLU A 17 25.03 -6.06 -5.94
CA GLU A 17 25.50 -6.20 -4.55
C GLU A 17 24.79 -5.23 -3.60
N LYS A 18 24.53 -3.99 -4.04
CA LYS A 18 23.71 -3.04 -3.25
C LYS A 18 22.31 -3.57 -3.03
N ALA A 19 21.66 -4.10 -4.07
CA ALA A 19 20.32 -4.64 -3.98
C ALA A 19 20.26 -5.83 -3.00
N GLU A 20 21.24 -6.72 -3.05
CA GLU A 20 21.36 -7.85 -2.12
C GLU A 20 21.59 -7.39 -0.67
N LEU A 21 22.52 -6.45 -0.45
CA LEU A 21 22.78 -5.87 0.87
C LEU A 21 21.52 -5.25 1.50
N LEU A 22 20.80 -4.47 0.70
CA LEU A 22 19.57 -3.80 1.14
C LEU A 22 18.44 -4.82 1.36
N ASN A 23 18.32 -5.82 0.49
CA ASN A 23 17.35 -6.89 0.66
C ASN A 23 17.62 -7.69 1.93
N ALA A 24 18.88 -8.04 2.23
CA ALA A 24 19.26 -8.72 3.46
C ALA A 24 18.90 -7.91 4.71
N LEU A 25 19.03 -6.57 4.65
CA LEU A 25 18.67 -5.68 5.74
C LEU A 25 17.15 -5.57 5.96
N PHE A 26 16.37 -5.47 4.87
CA PHE A 26 14.94 -5.19 4.96
C PHE A 26 14.06 -6.45 4.99
N ALA A 27 14.46 -7.55 4.34
CA ALA A 27 13.67 -8.78 4.28
C ALA A 27 13.23 -9.30 5.65
N PRO A 28 14.09 -9.32 6.70
CA PRO A 28 13.67 -9.78 8.03
C PRO A 28 12.62 -8.90 8.71
N VAL A 29 12.50 -7.63 8.31
CA VAL A 29 11.52 -6.68 8.85
C VAL A 29 10.13 -6.94 8.26
N PHE A 30 10.06 -7.55 7.08
CA PHE A 30 8.80 -7.99 6.50
C PHE A 30 8.38 -9.31 7.17
N ILE A 31 7.23 -9.29 7.84
CA ILE A 31 6.64 -10.52 8.36
C ILE A 31 6.26 -11.38 7.15
N ALA A 32 6.96 -12.50 6.97
CA ALA A 32 6.51 -13.55 6.07
C ALA A 32 5.17 -14.07 6.60
N THR A 33 4.07 -13.79 5.92
CA THR A 33 2.80 -14.50 6.14
C THR A 33 2.95 -15.91 5.58
N ALA A 34 3.69 -16.75 6.29
CA ALA A 34 3.95 -18.15 5.94
C ALA A 34 3.56 -19.10 7.08
N GLY A 35 2.59 -18.70 7.91
CA GLY A 35 1.94 -19.59 8.87
C GLY A 35 0.44 -19.33 8.90
N PRO A 36 -0.39 -20.33 9.22
CA PRO A 36 -1.78 -20.08 9.61
C PRO A 36 -1.71 -19.17 10.85
N GLN A 37 -2.01 -17.89 10.67
CA GLN A 37 -2.31 -17.03 11.81
C GLN A 37 -3.64 -17.54 12.36
N GLU A 38 -3.61 -18.17 13.53
CA GLU A 38 -4.80 -18.30 14.36
C GLU A 38 -5.28 -16.86 14.63
N SER A 39 -6.30 -16.46 13.88
CA SER A 39 -7.10 -15.29 14.19
C SER A 39 -7.58 -15.46 15.62
N GLN A 40 -7.28 -14.47 16.48
CA GLN A 40 -8.00 -14.35 17.73
C GLN A 40 -9.44 -13.96 17.38
N THR A 41 -10.26 -14.99 17.18
CA THR A 41 -11.68 -14.90 16.90
C THR A 41 -12.37 -14.20 18.08
N LEU A 42 -12.66 -12.92 17.93
CA LEU A 42 -13.91 -12.40 18.48
C LEU A 42 -15.00 -13.06 17.65
N GLU A 43 -15.87 -13.84 18.30
CA GLU A 43 -17.00 -14.51 17.64
C GLU A 43 -17.98 -13.47 17.10
N VAL A 44 -17.67 -12.95 15.92
CA VAL A 44 -18.60 -12.33 15.00
C VAL A 44 -18.73 -13.36 13.89
N GLY A 45 -19.89 -14.02 13.83
CA GLY A 45 -20.15 -15.15 12.95
C GLY A 45 -19.52 -14.95 11.57
N GLU A 46 -18.65 -15.88 11.18
CA GLU A 46 -17.96 -15.88 9.90
C GLU A 46 -18.99 -15.96 8.76
N LYS A 47 -19.43 -14.80 8.29
CA LYS A 47 -19.86 -14.70 6.91
C LYS A 47 -18.60 -14.73 6.07
N VAL A 48 -18.30 -15.92 5.53
CA VAL A 48 -17.45 -16.06 4.35
C VAL A 48 -17.94 -15.03 3.33
N LEU A 49 -17.09 -14.04 3.02
CA LEU A 49 -17.37 -12.98 2.05
C LEU A 49 -17.69 -13.65 0.71
N ARG A 50 -18.97 -13.73 0.34
CA ARG A 50 -19.38 -14.34 -0.93
C ARG A 50 -19.16 -13.36 -2.07
N LYS A 51 -19.15 -13.85 -3.31
CA LYS A 51 -19.06 -13.00 -4.52
C LYS A 51 -20.13 -11.89 -4.53
N GLU A 52 -21.26 -12.13 -3.87
CA GLU A 52 -22.37 -11.19 -3.73
C GLU A 52 -22.18 -10.16 -2.60
N ASP A 53 -21.20 -10.36 -1.70
CA ASP A 53 -20.83 -9.43 -0.62
C ASP A 53 -19.70 -8.48 -1.02
N LEU A 54 -19.01 -8.76 -2.13
CA LEU A 54 -18.17 -7.75 -2.77
C LEU A 54 -19.10 -6.71 -3.36
N PRO A 55 -19.01 -5.45 -2.94
CA PRO A 55 -19.85 -4.42 -3.53
C PRO A 55 -19.60 -4.43 -5.02
N LEU A 56 -20.71 -4.50 -5.77
CA LEU A 56 -20.72 -4.30 -7.20
C LEU A 56 -19.89 -3.05 -7.47
N VAL A 57 -18.74 -3.23 -8.10
CA VAL A 57 -17.85 -2.12 -8.37
C VAL A 57 -18.52 -1.30 -9.46
N GLU A 58 -19.23 -0.25 -9.04
CA GLU A 58 -19.87 0.66 -9.97
C GLU A 58 -18.80 1.36 -10.81
N GLU A 59 -18.99 1.32 -12.12
CA GLU A 59 -18.08 1.91 -13.11
C GLU A 59 -17.82 3.40 -12.84
N ASP A 60 -18.83 4.11 -12.32
CA ASP A 60 -18.73 5.51 -11.92
C ASP A 60 -17.73 5.73 -10.78
N GLN A 61 -17.65 4.82 -9.82
CA GLN A 61 -16.68 4.91 -8.73
C GLN A 61 -15.26 4.69 -9.26
N ILE A 62 -15.05 3.72 -10.16
CA ILE A 62 -13.75 3.51 -10.81
C ILE A 62 -13.33 4.78 -11.57
N ARG A 63 -14.25 5.34 -12.36
CA ARG A 63 -14.02 6.55 -13.15
C ARG A 63 -13.64 7.75 -12.28
N GLU A 64 -14.34 7.94 -11.16
CA GLU A 64 -14.04 9.00 -10.20
C GLU A 64 -12.62 8.85 -9.62
N HIS A 65 -12.21 7.63 -9.25
CA HIS A 65 -10.87 7.37 -8.73
C HIS A 65 -9.78 7.59 -9.79
N LEU A 66 -10.03 7.16 -11.04
CA LEU A 66 -9.12 7.38 -12.17
C LEU A 66 -8.91 8.88 -12.46
N GLY A 67 -9.96 9.70 -12.30
CA GLY A 67 -9.88 11.15 -12.47
C GLY A 67 -9.10 11.87 -11.36
N LYS A 68 -8.96 11.25 -10.18
CA LYS A 68 -8.24 11.81 -9.03
C LYS A 68 -6.77 11.42 -8.96
N PHE A 69 -6.28 10.60 -9.89
CA PHE A 69 -4.88 10.18 -9.87
C PHE A 69 -3.93 11.37 -10.04
N ASP A 70 -2.87 11.38 -9.25
CA ASP A 70 -1.71 12.20 -9.53
C ASP A 70 -0.98 11.64 -10.76
N ILE A 71 -1.16 12.31 -11.89
CA ILE A 71 -0.62 11.91 -13.20
C ILE A 71 0.92 11.83 -13.24
N HIS A 72 1.60 12.43 -12.25
CA HIS A 72 3.06 12.47 -12.17
C HIS A 72 3.65 11.36 -11.29
N LYS A 73 2.83 10.45 -10.73
CA LYS A 73 3.33 9.30 -9.97
C LYS A 73 4.07 8.29 -10.85
N SER A 74 4.95 7.53 -10.22
CA SER A 74 5.68 6.42 -10.83
C SER A 74 4.75 5.25 -11.16
N MET A 75 5.10 4.52 -12.21
CA MET A 75 4.48 3.23 -12.57
C MET A 75 4.90 2.12 -11.59
N GLY A 76 4.06 1.09 -11.48
CA GLY A 76 4.37 -0.13 -10.74
C GLY A 76 5.05 -1.17 -11.64
N PRO A 77 5.03 -2.46 -11.24
CA PRO A 77 5.49 -3.57 -12.07
C PRO A 77 4.64 -3.79 -13.33
N ASP A 78 3.46 -3.19 -13.40
CA ASP A 78 2.55 -3.19 -14.55
C ASP A 78 2.98 -2.27 -15.70
N GLU A 79 4.03 -1.46 -15.49
CA GLU A 79 4.53 -0.45 -16.41
C GLU A 79 3.48 0.61 -16.84
N MET A 80 2.35 0.68 -16.14
CA MET A 80 1.25 1.57 -16.48
C MET A 80 1.46 2.95 -15.85
N ARG A 81 1.58 3.98 -16.70
CA ARG A 81 1.64 5.37 -16.21
C ARG A 81 0.25 5.82 -15.74
N PRO A 82 0.13 6.45 -14.57
CA PRO A 82 -1.14 7.01 -14.08
C PRO A 82 -1.80 7.97 -15.07
N ARG A 83 -0.97 8.76 -15.79
CA ARG A 83 -1.45 9.65 -16.85
C ARG A 83 -2.27 8.93 -17.93
N VAL A 84 -1.81 7.76 -18.39
CA VAL A 84 -2.50 6.98 -19.42
C VAL A 84 -3.83 6.47 -18.90
N LEU A 85 -3.85 5.98 -17.66
CA LEU A 85 -5.05 5.47 -17.01
C LEU A 85 -6.10 6.57 -16.80
N SER A 86 -5.66 7.78 -16.47
CA SER A 86 -6.54 8.95 -16.30
C SER A 86 -7.08 9.43 -17.65
N GLU A 87 -6.23 9.57 -18.66
CA GLU A 87 -6.61 10.02 -20.01
C GLU A 87 -7.47 8.99 -20.78
N ARG A 88 -7.35 7.69 -20.46
CA ARG A 88 -8.09 6.58 -21.10
C ARG A 88 -9.07 5.90 -20.15
N ALA A 89 -9.59 6.64 -19.17
CA ALA A 89 -10.47 6.08 -18.14
C ALA A 89 -11.71 5.39 -18.74
N ASP A 90 -12.27 5.94 -19.82
CA ASP A 90 -13.41 5.37 -20.55
C ASP A 90 -13.18 3.93 -21.05
N VAL A 91 -11.96 3.63 -21.48
CA VAL A 91 -11.58 2.27 -21.95
C VAL A 91 -11.18 1.36 -20.80
N ILE A 92 -10.58 1.92 -19.74
CA ILE A 92 -10.00 1.17 -18.62
C ILE A 92 -11.05 0.77 -17.57
N VAL A 93 -12.15 1.51 -17.45
CA VAL A 93 -13.19 1.23 -16.46
C VAL A 93 -13.79 -0.17 -16.65
N MET A 94 -14.11 -0.55 -17.88
CA MET A 94 -14.71 -1.86 -18.19
C MET A 94 -13.82 -3.06 -17.83
N PRO A 95 -12.52 -3.13 -18.19
CA PRO A 95 -11.69 -4.25 -17.75
C PRO A 95 -11.47 -4.28 -16.24
N LEU A 96 -11.47 -3.12 -15.56
CA LEU A 96 -11.34 -3.08 -14.09
C LEU A 96 -12.61 -3.51 -13.36
N SER A 97 -13.80 -3.19 -13.87
CA SER A 97 -15.08 -3.64 -13.29
C SER A 97 -15.27 -5.16 -13.40
N ASN A 98 -14.64 -5.79 -14.40
CA ASN A 98 -14.74 -7.23 -14.66
C ASN A 98 -13.72 -8.10 -13.89
N ILE A 99 -12.93 -7.52 -12.98
CA ILE A 99 -11.97 -8.29 -12.16
C ILE A 99 -12.75 -9.12 -11.13
N SER A 100 -13.13 -10.34 -11.52
CA SER A 100 -14.07 -11.19 -10.78
C SER A 100 -13.40 -12.06 -9.71
N GLY A 101 -12.68 -11.44 -8.78
CA GLY A 101 -12.03 -12.11 -7.64
C GLY A 101 -10.66 -12.73 -7.91
N GLU A 102 -10.21 -12.75 -9.17
CA GLU A 102 -8.84 -13.10 -9.53
C GLU A 102 -8.03 -11.83 -9.80
N VAL A 103 -6.99 -11.63 -9.01
CA VAL A 103 -6.12 -10.46 -9.11
C VAL A 103 -4.94 -10.78 -10.04
N PRO A 104 -4.61 -9.91 -11.02
CA PRO A 104 -3.46 -10.11 -11.90
C PRO A 104 -2.16 -10.32 -11.11
N GLU A 105 -1.26 -11.14 -11.66
CA GLU A 105 -0.01 -11.47 -10.98
C GLU A 105 0.83 -10.23 -10.65
N ASP A 106 0.86 -9.25 -11.56
CA ASP A 106 1.62 -8.01 -11.38
C ASP A 106 1.11 -7.17 -10.21
N TRP A 107 -0.17 -7.30 -9.85
CA TRP A 107 -0.73 -6.58 -8.70
C TRP A 107 -0.27 -7.19 -7.37
N ARG A 108 0.19 -8.45 -7.39
CA ARG A 108 0.80 -9.12 -6.23
C ARG A 108 2.28 -8.80 -6.09
N LYS A 109 2.87 -8.11 -7.07
CA LYS A 109 4.27 -7.69 -7.10
C LYS A 109 4.38 -6.20 -6.77
N ALA A 110 5.57 -5.78 -6.38
CA ALA A 110 5.89 -4.38 -6.21
C ALA A 110 7.34 -4.10 -6.58
N ASN A 111 7.59 -2.95 -7.22
CA ASN A 111 8.95 -2.47 -7.43
C ASN A 111 9.40 -1.72 -6.17
N VAL A 112 10.36 -2.27 -5.44
CA VAL A 112 10.88 -1.65 -4.22
C VAL A 112 11.91 -0.58 -4.59
N THR A 113 11.63 0.66 -4.21
CA THR A 113 12.54 1.79 -4.40
C THR A 113 12.99 2.31 -3.05
N LEU A 114 14.22 2.80 -2.98
CA LEU A 114 14.82 3.26 -1.74
C LEU A 114 14.83 4.77 -1.66
N VAL A 115 14.20 5.29 -0.62
CA VAL A 115 14.14 6.73 -0.34
C VAL A 115 15.09 7.04 0.82
N PHE A 116 16.08 7.87 0.55
CA PHE A 116 17.00 8.35 1.57
C PHE A 116 16.26 9.19 2.62
N LYS A 117 16.43 8.87 3.91
CA LYS A 117 15.77 9.56 5.01
C LYS A 117 16.59 10.77 5.49
N LYS A 118 17.72 10.52 6.16
CA LYS A 118 18.66 11.52 6.73
C LYS A 118 19.96 10.83 7.17
N SER A 119 20.97 11.61 7.56
CA SER A 119 22.29 11.14 8.05
C SER A 119 23.26 10.76 6.91
N LYS A 120 24.01 9.65 7.06
CA LYS A 120 25.06 9.23 6.12
C LYS A 120 24.42 8.44 4.97
N LYS A 121 24.74 8.80 3.73
CA LYS A 121 24.20 8.14 2.52
C LYS A 121 24.82 6.76 2.27
N GLU A 122 25.96 6.52 2.90
CA GLU A 122 26.71 5.28 2.78
C GLU A 122 26.12 4.19 3.68
N ASP A 123 25.37 4.57 4.72
CA ASP A 123 24.75 3.64 5.65
C ASP A 123 23.39 3.15 5.09
N PRO A 124 23.25 1.84 4.78
CA PRO A 124 22.02 1.25 4.25
C PRO A 124 20.80 1.47 5.17
N GLY A 125 21.01 1.55 6.49
CA GLY A 125 19.94 1.76 7.48
C GLY A 125 19.28 3.14 7.41
N ASN A 126 19.89 4.10 6.70
CA ASN A 126 19.33 5.43 6.49
C ASN A 126 18.37 5.52 5.29
N TYR A 127 18.09 4.40 4.64
CA TYR A 127 17.12 4.31 3.55
C TYR A 127 15.81 3.69 4.04
N ARG A 128 14.72 4.10 3.38
CA ARG A 128 13.38 3.53 3.58
C ARG A 128 12.94 2.84 2.31
N PRO A 129 12.53 1.56 2.36
CA PRO A 129 11.90 0.92 1.22
C PRO A 129 10.50 1.51 1.01
N VAL A 130 10.22 1.85 -0.24
CA VAL A 130 8.90 2.28 -0.73
C VAL A 130 8.49 1.34 -1.86
N SER A 131 7.40 0.63 -1.64
CA SER A 131 6.83 -0.29 -2.62
C SER A 131 5.98 0.45 -3.65
N LEU A 132 6.40 0.42 -4.91
CA LEU A 132 5.61 0.87 -6.04
C LEU A 132 4.74 -0.28 -6.53
N THR A 133 3.48 -0.30 -6.10
CA THR A 133 2.48 -1.28 -6.55
C THR A 133 1.77 -0.82 -7.83
N SER A 134 1.11 -1.78 -8.48
CA SER A 134 0.28 -1.60 -9.67
C SER A 134 -0.68 -0.41 -9.54
N VAL A 135 -0.73 0.44 -10.56
CA VAL A 135 -1.59 1.64 -10.54
C VAL A 135 -3.07 1.28 -10.67
N PRO A 136 -3.49 0.38 -11.59
CA PRO A 136 -4.87 -0.10 -11.60
C PRO A 136 -5.22 -0.89 -10.33
N GLY A 137 -4.26 -1.62 -9.75
CA GLY A 137 -4.45 -2.31 -8.46
C GLY A 137 -4.82 -1.36 -7.33
N LYS A 138 -4.15 -0.20 -7.25
CA LYS A 138 -4.49 0.86 -6.29
C LYS A 138 -5.92 1.36 -6.43
N VAL A 139 -6.53 1.34 -7.62
CA VAL A 139 -7.93 1.76 -7.80
C VAL A 139 -8.86 0.83 -7.01
N ILE A 140 -8.66 -0.47 -7.18
CA ILE A 140 -9.46 -1.48 -6.49
C ILE A 140 -9.17 -1.45 -4.98
N GLU A 141 -7.91 -1.28 -4.57
CA GLU A 141 -7.55 -1.11 -3.16
C GLU A 141 -8.26 0.10 -2.51
N GLN A 142 -8.32 1.25 -3.20
CA GLN A 142 -9.02 2.44 -2.69
C GLN A 142 -10.52 2.21 -2.56
N LEU A 143 -11.12 1.50 -3.51
CA LEU A 143 -12.52 1.13 -3.42
C LEU A 143 -12.78 0.27 -2.18
N VAL A 144 -12.05 -0.84 -2.05
CA VAL A 144 -12.12 -1.76 -0.90
C VAL A 144 -11.90 -1.00 0.41
N LEU A 145 -10.91 -0.12 0.46
CA LEU A 145 -10.65 0.74 1.61
C LEU A 145 -11.86 1.64 1.95
N GLY A 146 -12.52 2.21 0.95
CA GLY A 146 -13.72 3.03 1.13
C GLY A 146 -14.85 2.25 1.80
N ILE A 147 -15.09 1.02 1.34
CA ILE A 147 -16.13 0.12 1.87
C ILE A 147 -15.81 -0.30 3.31
N MET A 148 -14.57 -0.77 3.54
CA MET A 148 -14.11 -1.18 4.87
C MET A 148 -14.13 -0.01 5.85
N SER A 149 -13.74 1.19 5.42
CA SER A 149 -13.76 2.39 6.26
C SER A 149 -15.19 2.76 6.65
N LYS A 150 -16.13 2.74 5.70
CA LYS A 150 -17.55 3.01 5.98
C LYS A 150 -18.12 2.00 6.98
N HIS A 151 -17.86 0.71 6.75
CA HIS A 151 -18.30 -0.34 7.67
C HIS A 151 -17.72 -0.17 9.08
N ALA A 152 -16.41 0.12 9.18
CA ALA A 152 -15.73 0.32 10.47
C ALA A 152 -16.26 1.54 11.22
N GLU A 153 -16.62 2.62 10.51
CA GLU A 153 -17.26 3.82 11.07
C GLU A 153 -18.68 3.51 11.57
N GLU A 154 -19.52 2.86 10.76
CA GLU A 154 -20.93 2.53 11.10
C GLU A 154 -21.04 1.56 12.27
N LYS A 155 -20.17 0.54 12.31
CA LYS A 155 -20.12 -0.46 13.38
C LYS A 155 -19.31 0.00 14.59
N LYS A 156 -18.72 1.20 14.57
CA LYS A 156 -17.85 1.74 15.62
C LYS A 156 -16.73 0.77 16.02
N VAL A 157 -16.17 0.04 15.05
CA VAL A 157 -15.09 -0.93 15.29
C VAL A 157 -13.81 -0.23 15.76
N ILE A 158 -13.60 1.00 15.29
CA ILE A 158 -12.42 1.80 15.62
C ILE A 158 -12.67 2.60 16.91
N GLY A 159 -11.84 2.37 17.92
CA GLY A 159 -11.91 3.06 19.20
C GLY A 159 -11.67 4.58 19.10
N GLY A 160 -12.27 5.34 20.02
CA GLY A 160 -12.15 6.81 20.07
C GLY A 160 -10.71 7.31 20.22
N SER A 161 -9.84 6.53 20.85
CA SER A 161 -8.41 6.81 21.05
C SER A 161 -7.53 6.53 19.83
N GLN A 162 -8.00 5.79 18.82
CA GLN A 162 -7.24 5.55 17.61
C GLN A 162 -7.25 6.81 16.73
N HIS A 163 -6.08 7.38 16.47
CA HIS A 163 -5.92 8.61 15.69
C HIS A 163 -5.13 8.42 14.39
N GLY A 164 -4.27 7.40 14.34
CA GLY A 164 -3.52 7.07 13.13
C GLY A 164 -4.45 6.51 12.06
N PHE A 165 -4.28 6.96 10.81
CA PHE A 165 -4.99 6.44 9.62
C PHE A 165 -6.53 6.52 9.69
N THR A 166 -7.08 7.35 10.57
CA THR A 166 -8.53 7.58 10.69
C THR A 166 -8.90 8.96 10.14
N LYS A 167 -10.04 9.05 9.45
CA LYS A 167 -10.53 10.33 8.91
C LYS A 167 -10.70 11.36 10.02
N ARG A 168 -10.35 12.62 9.71
CA ARG A 168 -10.51 13.79 10.60
C ARG A 168 -9.73 13.74 11.93
N LYS A 169 -8.82 12.79 12.11
CA LYS A 169 -7.89 12.75 13.25
C LYS A 169 -6.45 12.97 12.76
N SER A 170 -5.59 13.44 13.65
CA SER A 170 -4.19 13.74 13.36
C SER A 170 -3.31 13.51 14.60
N CYS A 171 -1.99 13.50 14.41
CA CYS A 171 -1.05 13.42 15.53
C CYS A 171 -1.20 14.58 16.51
N LEU A 172 -1.58 15.77 16.03
CA LEU A 172 -1.81 16.93 16.88
C LEU A 172 -3.05 16.75 17.76
N ILE A 173 -4.14 16.23 17.18
CA ILE A 173 -5.36 15.93 17.94
C ILE A 173 -5.05 14.84 18.98
N ASN A 174 -4.31 13.80 18.60
CA ASN A 174 -3.88 12.76 19.52
C ASN A 174 -3.10 13.33 20.71
N LEU A 175 -2.10 14.18 20.44
CA LEU A 175 -1.31 14.80 21.49
C LEU A 175 -2.18 15.63 22.44
N LYS A 176 -3.08 16.46 21.92
CA LYS A 176 -4.00 17.27 22.73
C LYS A 176 -4.95 16.41 23.57
N THR A 177 -5.41 15.27 23.06
CA THR A 177 -6.30 14.37 23.78
C THR A 177 -5.60 13.68 24.95
N PHE A 178 -4.31 13.33 24.82
CA PHE A 178 -3.56 12.60 25.85
C PHE A 178 -2.71 13.49 26.77
N MET A 179 -2.36 14.70 26.34
CA MET A 179 -1.61 15.68 27.12
C MET A 179 -2.39 17.00 27.19
N PRO A 180 -3.50 17.06 27.94
CA PRO A 180 -4.23 18.31 28.15
C PRO A 180 -3.37 19.29 28.96
N SER A 181 -3.40 20.56 28.55
CA SER A 181 -2.73 21.69 29.22
C SER A 181 -3.41 22.10 30.52
#